data_AF-A0A960LXD2-F1
#
_entry.id   AF-A0A960LXD2-F1
#
_cell.length_a   1.000
_cell.length_b   1.000
_cell.length_c   1.000
_cell.angle_alpha   90.00
_cell.angle_beta   90.00
_cell.angle_gamma   90.00
#
_symmetry.space_group_name_H-M   'P 1'
#
loop_
_entity.id
_entity.type
_entity.pdbx_description
1 polymer ?
#
loop_
_entity_poly.entity_id
_entity_poly.type
_entity_poly.pdbx_seq_one_letter_code
_entity_poly.pdbx_strand_id
1 'polypeptide(L)' 'MGLRNKDIEIFKIQGLENLSRSDARAVEQTLIELRELEKNGGTLINKINSIAESNPAYAESLKRGAKILEEVGYEE' A
#
# COMPACT_ATOMS: atom_id res chain seq x y z
N MET A 1 -6.45 -20.79 14.98
CA MET A 1 -7.08 -21.54 13.87
C MET A 1 -6.60 -20.91 12.57
N GLY A 2 -5.64 -21.53 11.89
CA GLY A 2 -4.95 -20.98 10.73
C GLY A 2 -5.59 -21.45 9.42
N LEU A 3 -5.77 -20.54 8.47
CA LEU A 3 -6.22 -20.85 7.12
C LEU A 3 -4.98 -21.14 6.26
N ARG A 4 -4.74 -22.41 5.93
CA ARG A 4 -3.75 -22.85 4.95
C ARG A 4 -4.27 -22.52 3.55
N ASN A 5 -3.67 -21.52 2.90
CA ASN A 5 -3.65 -21.38 1.46
C ASN A 5 -2.18 -21.40 1.04
N LYS A 6 -1.77 -22.49 0.37
CA LYS A 6 -0.47 -22.80 -0.26
C LYS A 6 0.64 -21.72 -0.11
N ASP A 7 1.70 -22.06 0.65
CA ASP A 7 3.06 -21.49 0.58
C ASP A 7 3.23 -19.96 0.55
N ILE A 8 2.24 -19.19 1.04
CA ILE A 8 2.32 -17.72 1.10
C ILE A 8 2.34 -17.31 2.57
N GLU A 9 3.46 -16.76 3.01
CA GLU A 9 3.58 -16.08 4.31
C GLU A 9 3.13 -14.62 4.16
N ILE A 10 2.17 -14.21 5.00
CA ILE A 10 1.68 -12.83 5.02
C ILE A 10 2.31 -12.12 6.22
N PHE A 11 3.21 -11.18 5.93
CA PHE A 11 3.78 -10.28 6.93
C PHE A 11 2.99 -8.97 6.95
N LYS A 12 2.48 -8.58 8.11
CA LYS A 12 1.86 -7.27 8.30
C LYS A 12 2.97 -6.24 8.51
N ILE A 13 2.83 -5.07 7.91
CA ILE A 13 3.64 -3.91 8.26
C ILE A 13 3.13 -3.40 9.61
N GLN A 14 4.01 -3.42 10.61
CA GLN A 14 3.68 -2.96 11.96
C GLN A 14 3.35 -1.46 11.93
N GLY A 15 2.29 -1.05 12.62
CA GLY A 15 1.85 0.35 12.68
C GLY A 15 0.76 0.74 11.66
N LEU A 16 0.40 -0.14 10.71
CA LEU A 16 -0.66 0.10 9.73
C LEU A 16 -1.99 -0.60 10.06
N GLU A 17 -2.19 -1.09 11.29
CA GLU A 17 -3.33 -1.93 11.66
C GLU A 17 -4.64 -1.15 11.81
N ASN A 18 -4.57 0.16 12.10
CA ASN A 18 -5.72 1.00 12.45
C ASN A 18 -5.91 2.20 11.52
N LEU A 19 -5.56 2.04 10.24
CA LEU A 19 -5.75 3.11 9.25
C LEU A 19 -7.24 3.30 8.92
N SER A 20 -7.62 4.56 8.71
CA SER A 20 -8.87 4.87 8.02
C SER A 20 -8.85 4.28 6.60
N ARG A 21 -10.02 4.04 6.00
CA ARG A 21 -10.06 3.54 4.60
C ARG A 21 -9.35 4.48 3.62
N SER A 22 -9.42 5.78 3.85
CA SER A 22 -8.71 6.78 3.03
C SER A 22 -7.20 6.69 3.22
N ASP A 23 -6.72 6.58 4.46
CA ASP A 23 -5.29 6.44 4.74
C ASP A 23 -4.73 5.12 4.17
N ALA A 24 -5.48 4.02 4.30
CA ALA A 24 -5.10 2.73 3.72
C ALA A 24 -4.94 2.81 2.18
N ARG A 25 -5.85 3.51 1.50
CA ARG A 25 -5.76 3.73 0.04
C ARG A 25 -4.61 4.66 -0.34
N ALA A 26 -4.33 5.68 0.47
CA ALA A 26 -3.20 6.56 0.27
C ALA A 26 -1.88 5.80 0.38
N VAL A 27 -1.71 4.98 1.43
CA VAL A 27 -0.53 4.14 1.62
C VAL A 27 -0.37 3.13 0.48
N GLU A 28 -1.44 2.45 0.08
CA GLU A 28 -1.39 1.51 -1.04
C GLU A 28 -0.96 2.20 -2.34
N GLN A 29 -1.54 3.37 -2.66
CA GLN A 29 -1.15 4.10 -3.87
C GLN A 29 0.32 4.50 -3.83
N THR A 30 0.83 4.96 -2.68
CA THR A 30 2.26 5.26 -2.51
C THR A 30 3.12 4.01 -2.73
N LEU A 31 2.73 2.84 -2.19
CA LEU A 31 3.47 1.60 -2.38
C LEU A 31 3.46 1.12 -3.84
N ILE A 32 2.38 1.38 -4.59
CA ILE A 32 2.32 1.11 -6.04
C ILE A 32 3.34 1.95 -6.78
N GLU A 33 3.47 3.24 -6.49
CA GLU A 33 4.46 4.11 -7.16
C GLU A 33 5.90 3.72 -6.81
N LEU A 34 6.15 3.22 -5.60
CA LEU A 34 7.49 2.84 -5.15
C LEU A 34 7.94 1.48 -5.67
N ARG A 35 7.04 0.49 -5.72
CA ARG A 35 7.40 -0.91 -6.01
C ARG A 35 6.87 -1.43 -7.34
N GLU A 36 6.05 -0.62 -8.01
CA GLU A 36 5.30 -0.95 -9.23
C GLU A 36 4.40 -2.19 -9.08
N LEU A 37 3.41 -2.31 -9.97
CA LEU A 37 2.56 -3.50 -10.02
C LEU A 37 3.31 -4.65 -10.71
N GLU A 38 3.02 -5.89 -10.32
CA GLU A 38 3.60 -7.10 -10.95
C GLU A 38 3.44 -7.10 -12.48
N LYS A 39 2.27 -6.66 -12.99
CA LYS A 39 2.00 -6.55 -14.44
C LYS A 39 2.89 -5.54 -15.17
N ASN A 40 3.54 -4.63 -14.44
CA ASN A 40 4.47 -3.62 -14.95
C ASN A 40 5.94 -4.01 -14.68
N GLY A 41 6.21 -5.20 -14.13
CA GLY A 41 7.56 -5.64 -13.74
C GLY A 41 7.93 -5.31 -12.29
N GLY A 42 7.00 -4.77 -11.51
CA GLY A 42 7.18 -4.50 -10.09
C GLY A 42 6.99 -5.72 -9.19
N THR A 43 6.99 -5.48 -7.88
CA THR A 43 6.84 -6.54 -6.87
C THR A 43 5.48 -6.52 -6.16
N LEU A 44 4.65 -5.51 -6.42
CA LEU A 44 3.41 -5.31 -5.68
C LEU A 44 2.21 -6.01 -6.34
N ILE A 45 1.45 -6.74 -5.52
CA ILE A 45 0.13 -7.27 -5.89
C ILE A 45 -0.93 -6.38 -5.25
N ASN A 46 -1.60 -5.57 -6.08
CA ASN A 46 -2.70 -4.72 -5.67
C ASN A 46 -3.97 -5.56 -5.45
N LYS A 47 -4.58 -5.42 -4.27
CA LYS A 47 -5.83 -6.12 -3.90
C LYS A 47 -6.98 -5.18 -3.54
N ILE A 48 -6.73 -3.87 -3.46
CA ILE A 48 -7.73 -2.84 -3.25
C ILE A 48 -7.68 -1.91 -4.47
N ASN A 49 -8.82 -1.37 -4.91
CA ASN A 49 -8.86 -0.50 -6.09
C ASN A 49 -7.94 0.72 -5.92
N SER A 50 -6.91 0.80 -6.77
CA SER A 50 -5.95 1.91 -6.85
C SER A 50 -6.64 3.26 -7.09
N ILE A 51 -5.97 4.36 -6.75
CA ILE A 51 -6.44 5.72 -7.05
C ILE A 51 -6.02 6.04 -8.48
N ALA A 52 -6.97 6.43 -9.33
CA ALA A 52 -6.65 6.85 -10.69
C ALA A 52 -5.79 8.13 -10.69
N GLU A 53 -4.80 8.20 -11.58
CA GLU A 53 -3.94 9.39 -11.75
C GLU A 53 -4.72 10.67 -12.09
N SER A 54 -5.87 10.52 -12.77
CA SER A 54 -6.77 11.64 -13.08
C SER A 54 -7.55 12.16 -11.88
N ASN A 55 -7.46 11.50 -10.71
CA ASN A 55 -8.11 11.96 -9.50
C ASN A 55 -7.38 13.22 -8.99
N PRO A 56 -8.07 14.35 -8.75
CA PRO A 56 -7.44 15.57 -8.23
C PRO A 56 -6.75 15.36 -6.87
N ALA A 57 -7.19 14.37 -6.09
CA ALA A 57 -6.58 14.01 -4.81
C ALA A 57 -5.34 13.10 -4.94
N TYR A 58 -4.90 12.74 -6.16
CA TYR A 58 -3.80 11.79 -6.37
C TYR A 58 -2.51 12.26 -5.69
N ALA A 59 -2.06 13.49 -5.99
CA ALA A 59 -0.84 14.03 -5.43
C ALA A 59 -0.90 14.21 -3.89
N GLU A 60 -2.07 14.57 -3.36
CA GLU A 60 -2.27 14.68 -1.90
C GLU A 60 -2.26 13.30 -1.23
N SER A 61 -2.87 12.30 -1.87
CA SER A 61 -2.88 10.93 -1.39
C SER A 61 -1.46 10.36 -1.33
N LEU A 62 -0.64 10.61 -2.35
CA LEU A 62 0.77 10.19 -2.34
C LEU A 62 1.56 10.82 -1.18
N LYS A 63 1.38 12.12 -0.94
CA LYS A 63 2.02 12.81 0.19
C LYS A 63 1.57 12.24 1.52
N ARG A 64 0.27 11.97 1.67
CA ARG A 64 -0.29 11.40 2.90
C ARG A 64 0.22 9.98 3.15
N GLY A 65 0.22 9.13 2.13
CA GLY A 65 0.71 7.76 2.22
C GLY A 65 2.20 7.70 2.55
N ALA A 66 3.01 8.53 1.90
CA ALA A 66 4.45 8.63 2.18
C ALA A 66 4.72 9.04 3.63
N LYS A 67 3.98 10.03 4.15
CA LYS A 67 4.10 10.44 5.55
C LYS A 67 3.76 9.30 6.53
N ILE A 68 2.70 8.54 6.25
CA ILE A 68 2.31 7.41 7.12
C ILE A 68 3.40 6.32 7.11
N LEU A 69 3.98 6.03 5.94
CA LEU A 69 5.07 5.07 5.81
C LEU A 69 6.32 5.51 6.58
N GLU A 70 6.66 6.80 6.52
CA GLU A 70 7.73 7.40 7.32
C GLU A 70 7.44 7.27 8.84
N GLU A 71 6.22 7.58 9.27
CA GLU A 71 5.79 7.50 10.68
C GLU A 71 5.89 6.08 11.27
N VAL A 72 5.72 5.05 10.45
CA VAL A 72 5.86 3.64 10.88
C VAL A 72 7.27 3.07 10.67
N GLY A 73 8.21 3.86 10.18
CA GLY A 73 9.58 3.43 9.92
C GLY A 73 9.67 2.37 8.81
N TYR A 74 8.83 2.47 7.78
CA TYR A 74 8.93 1.61 6.61
C TYR A 74 10.14 2.04 5.77
N GLU A 75 11.25 1.34 5.93
CA GLU A 75 12.47 1.48 5.13
C GLU A 75 12.49 0.39 4.03
N GLU A 76 13.01 0.74 2.84
CA GLU A 76 12.98 -0.13 1.65
C GLU A 76 13.70 -1.48 1.79
#